data_AF-A0A7C3RD17-F1
#
_entry.id   AF-A0A7C3RD17-F1
#
_cell.length_a   1.000
_cell.length_b   1.000
_cell.length_c   1.000
_cell.angle_alpha   90.00
_cell.angle_beta   90.00
_cell.angle_gamma   90.00
#
_symmetry.space_group_name_H-M   'P 1'
#
loop_
_entity.id
_entity.type
_entity.pdbx_description
1 polymer ?
#
loop_
_entity_poly.entity_id
_entity_poly.type
_entity_poly.pdbx_seq_one_letter_code
_entity_poly.pdbx_strand_id
1 'polypeptide(L)'
;MFPGYAGLGYVTTLGLSVGVGATRLYGVNCSIEEIALAIRRGLITALGLYSCKLGGFIVEGGFKIGLVEKRIPPLIFGGGNT
;
A
#
# COMPACT_ATOMS: atom_id res chain seq x y z
N MET A 1 5.72 -12.50 13.64
CA MET A 1 4.55 -13.26 13.16
C MET A 1 3.37 -12.31 13.12
N PHE A 2 2.81 -12.01 11.94
CA PHE A 2 1.56 -11.25 11.85
C PHE A 2 0.39 -12.25 11.91
N PRO A 3 -0.67 -12.01 12.70
CA PRO A 3 -1.80 -12.93 12.74
C PRO A 3 -2.51 -12.93 11.39
N GLY A 4 -2.65 -14.12 10.81
CA GLY A 4 -3.37 -14.31 9.56
C GLY A 4 -4.84 -13.95 9.74
N TYR A 5 -5.41 -13.28 8.74
CA TYR A 5 -6.86 -13.03 8.60
C TYR A 5 -7.54 -12.26 9.75
N ALA A 6 -6.78 -11.57 10.61
CA ALA A 6 -7.30 -10.73 11.69
C ALA A 6 -7.75 -9.32 11.22
N GLY A 7 -7.92 -9.09 9.92
CA GLY A 7 -8.26 -7.76 9.37
C GLY A 7 -7.11 -6.74 9.39
N LEU A 8 -5.89 -7.14 9.78
CA LEU A 8 -4.73 -6.24 9.91
C LEU A 8 -3.99 -5.91 8.60
N GLY A 9 -4.49 -6.37 7.45
CA GLY A 9 -3.83 -6.11 6.15
C GLY A 9 -2.52 -6.87 5.92
N TYR A 10 -2.27 -7.96 6.64
CA TYR A 10 -0.98 -8.69 6.62
C TYR A 10 -0.51 -9.12 5.23
N VAL A 11 -1.42 -9.46 4.31
CA VAL A 11 -1.09 -9.88 2.94
C VAL A 11 -0.51 -8.72 2.14
N THR A 12 -1.04 -7.51 2.33
CA THR A 12 -0.55 -6.29 1.66
C THR A 12 0.82 -5.93 2.20
N THR A 13 1.01 -5.92 3.52
CA THR A 13 2.30 -5.62 4.15
C THR A 13 3.38 -6.61 3.71
N LEU A 14 3.07 -7.91 3.68
CA LEU A 14 4.00 -8.94 3.23
C LEU A 14 4.37 -8.77 1.75
N GLY A 15 3.37 -8.58 0.87
CA GLY A 15 3.60 -8.38 -0.55
C GLY A 15 4.45 -7.13 -0.84
N LEU A 16 4.18 -6.02 -0.16
CA LEU A 16 4.97 -4.79 -0.28
C LEU A 16 6.39 -4.97 0.25
N SER A 17 6.56 -5.67 1.37
CA SER A 17 7.89 -5.94 1.95
C SER A 17 8.76 -6.75 1.00
N VAL A 18 8.19 -7.80 0.37
CA VAL A 18 8.88 -8.62 -0.63
C VAL A 18 9.18 -7.79 -1.89
N GLY A 19 8.22 -6.99 -2.36
CA GLY A 19 8.41 -6.12 -3.53
C GLY A 19 9.52 -5.09 -3.33
N VAL A 20 9.54 -4.40 -2.18
CA VAL A 20 10.59 -3.45 -1.79
C VAL A 20 11.95 -4.15 -1.65
N GLY A 21 11.98 -5.36 -1.09
CA GLY A 21 13.20 -6.17 -1.03
C GLY A 21 13.74 -6.49 -2.42
N ALA A 22 12.87 -6.93 -3.33
CA ALA A 22 13.25 -7.25 -4.71
C ALA A 22 13.75 -6.00 -5.47
N THR A 23 13.06 -4.86 -5.39
CA THR A 23 13.51 -3.64 -6.08
C THR A 23 14.85 -3.14 -5.55
N ARG A 24 15.11 -3.25 -4.25
CA ARG A 24 16.42 -2.94 -3.65
C ARG A 24 17.52 -3.90 -4.12
N LEU A 25 17.24 -5.19 -4.21
CA LEU A 25 18.21 -6.20 -4.66
C LEU A 25 18.61 -6.02 -6.13
N TYR A 26 17.67 -5.63 -6.99
CA TYR A 26 17.90 -5.43 -8.42
C TYR A 26 18.22 -3.96 -8.79
N GLY A 27 18.33 -3.06 -7.81
CA GLY A 27 18.64 -1.64 -8.05
C GLY A 27 17.56 -0.88 -8.84
N VAL A 28 16.31 -1.36 -8.83
CA VAL A 28 15.22 -0.72 -9.56
C VAL A 28 14.65 0.41 -8.71
N ASN A 29 14.69 1.64 -9.24
CA ASN A 29 14.18 2.80 -8.52
C ASN A 29 12.66 2.94 -8.75
N CYS A 30 11.86 2.39 -7.84
CA CYS A 30 10.39 2.48 -7.86
C CYS A 30 9.88 3.02 -6.53
N SER A 31 8.80 3.81 -6.58
CA SER A 31 8.00 4.15 -5.40
C SER A 31 7.24 2.93 -4.86
N ILE A 32 6.87 2.98 -3.58
CA ILE A 32 6.08 1.90 -2.96
C ILE A 32 4.69 1.78 -3.61
N GLU A 33 4.16 2.90 -4.14
CA GLU A 33 2.94 2.96 -4.93
C GLU A 33 3.06 2.17 -6.25
N GLU A 34 4.16 2.34 -6.99
CA GLU A 34 4.40 1.59 -8.23
C GLU A 34 4.57 0.11 -7.94
N ILE A 35 5.26 -0.24 -6.86
CA ILE A 35 5.39 -1.62 -6.41
C ILE A 35 4.00 -2.20 -6.08
N ALA A 36 3.18 -1.47 -5.34
CA ALA A 36 1.83 -1.89 -4.98
C ALA A 36 0.96 -2.18 -6.22
N LEU A 37 1.00 -1.29 -7.22
CA LEU A 37 0.30 -1.48 -8.49
C LEU A 37 0.82 -2.73 -9.23
N ALA A 38 2.14 -2.90 -9.31
CA ALA A 38 2.77 -4.05 -9.98
C ALA A 38 2.36 -5.39 -9.36
N ILE A 39 2.28 -5.46 -8.02
CA ILE A 39 1.86 -6.67 -7.29
C ILE A 39 0.33 -6.77 -7.11
N ARG A 40 -0.44 -5.88 -7.74
CA ARG A 40 -1.91 -5.78 -7.65
C ARG A 40 -2.44 -5.69 -6.22
N ARG A 41 -1.77 -4.90 -5.38
CA ARG A 41 -2.21 -4.54 -4.02
C ARG A 41 -2.62 -3.07 -3.95
N GLY A 42 -3.56 -2.76 -3.05
CA GLY A 42 -4.10 -1.39 -2.96
C GLY A 42 -5.18 -1.06 -4.00
N LEU A 43 -5.74 -2.07 -4.69
CA LEU A 43 -6.63 -1.91 -5.86
C LEU A 43 -8.11 -1.69 -5.51
N ILE A 44 -8.52 -2.04 -4.28
CA ILE A 44 -9.89 -1.88 -3.74
C ILE A 44 -9.89 -0.88 -2.57
N THR A 45 -8.79 -0.84 -1.80
CA THR A 45 -8.49 0.17 -0.78
C THR A 45 -6.98 0.28 -0.65
N ALA A 46 -6.43 1.48 -0.52
CA ALA A 46 -5.02 1.72 -0.24
C ALA A 46 -4.72 1.91 1.25
N LEU A 47 -5.66 1.62 2.14
CA LEU A 47 -5.40 1.62 3.59
C LEU A 47 -4.19 0.73 3.92
N GLY A 48 -4.13 -0.50 3.42
CA GLY A 48 -2.98 -1.38 3.68
C GLY A 48 -1.65 -0.86 3.12
N LEU A 49 -1.69 -0.11 2.01
CA LEU A 49 -0.50 0.53 1.43
C LEU A 49 -0.04 1.71 2.30
N TYR A 50 -0.95 2.62 2.63
CA TYR A 50 -0.63 3.80 3.42
C TYR A 50 -0.29 3.43 4.87
N SER A 51 -0.94 2.41 5.46
CA SER A 51 -0.56 1.89 6.77
C SER A 51 0.85 1.32 6.77
N CYS A 52 1.26 0.64 5.69
CA CYS A 52 2.62 0.15 5.54
C CYS A 52 3.64 1.28 5.32
N LYS A 53 3.23 2.35 4.62
CA LYS A 53 4.10 3.46 4.25
C LYS A 53 4.28 4.49 5.38
N LEU A 54 3.20 4.83 6.08
CA LEU A 54 3.11 5.99 6.98
C LEU A 54 2.76 5.59 8.43
N GLY A 55 2.03 4.50 8.63
CA GLY A 55 1.44 4.18 9.94
C GLY A 55 0.41 5.22 10.43
N GLY A 56 0.01 5.09 11.69
CA GLY A 56 -0.90 6.05 12.34
C GLY A 56 -2.35 6.03 11.84
N PHE A 57 -3.02 7.18 11.93
CA PHE A 57 -4.41 7.35 11.48
C PHE A 57 -4.47 7.85 10.03
N ILE A 58 -5.26 7.18 9.19
CA ILE A 58 -5.22 7.36 7.74
C ILE A 58 -6.63 7.53 7.20
N VAL A 59 -6.81 8.51 6.33
CA VAL A 59 -8.03 8.72 5.54
C VAL A 59 -7.66 8.77 4.06
N GLU A 60 -8.20 7.84 3.28
CA GLU A 60 -8.08 7.84 1.82
C GLU A 60 -9.37 8.34 1.15
N GLY A 61 -9.24 8.95 -0.02
CA GLY A 61 -10.37 9.50 -0.78
C GLY A 61 -11.11 8.51 -1.67
N GLY A 62 -10.76 7.23 -1.60
CA GLY A 62 -11.33 6.20 -2.46
C GLY A 62 -11.02 6.41 -3.95
N PHE A 63 -11.65 5.61 -4.80
CA PHE A 63 -11.39 5.61 -6.23
C PHE A 63 -12.30 6.58 -6.95
N LYS A 64 -11.73 7.33 -7.89
CA LYS A 64 -12.54 8.04 -8.88
C LYS A 64 -13.27 7.01 -9.75
N ILE A 65 -14.52 7.31 -10.10
CA ILE A 65 -15.36 6.47 -10.96
C ILE A 65 -14.59 6.15 -12.25
N GLY A 66 -14.50 4.85 -12.59
CA GLY A 66 -13.79 4.35 -13.78
C GLY A 66 -12.27 4.13 -13.62
N LEU A 67 -11.69 4.47 -12.46
CA LEU A 67 -10.26 4.26 -12.16
C LEU A 67 -10.00 3.18 -11.09
N VAL A 68 -11.03 2.42 -10.71
CA VAL A 68 -10.90 1.26 -9.82
C VAL A 68 -9.85 0.30 -10.40
N GLU A 69 -8.96 -0.20 -9.55
CA GLU A 69 -7.82 -1.05 -9.91
C GLU A 69 -6.75 -0.46 -10.85
N LYS A 70 -6.90 0.78 -11.32
CA LYS A 70 -5.95 1.41 -12.26
C LYS A 70 -4.99 2.38 -11.57
N ARG A 71 -5.39 2.90 -10.41
CA ARG A 71 -4.61 3.90 -9.67
C ARG A 71 -4.85 3.74 -8.18
N ILE A 72 -3.83 4.03 -7.39
CA ILE A 72 -3.97 4.12 -5.94
C ILE A 72 -4.83 5.35 -5.58
N PRO A 73 -5.85 5.20 -4.72
CA PRO A 73 -6.68 6.31 -4.25
C PRO A 73 -5.84 7.37 -3.53
N PRO A 74 -6.18 8.66 -3.65
CA PRO A 74 -5.40 9.72 -3.04
C PRO A 74 -5.50 9.67 -1.52
N LEU A 75 -4.38 9.92 -0.84
CA LEU A 75 -4.34 10.15 0.60
C LEU A 75 -4.95 11.52 0.90
N ILE A 76 -6.02 11.55 1.70
CA ILE A 76 -6.64 12.79 2.18
C ILE A 76 -5.97 13.22 3.49
N PHE A 77 -5.67 12.26 4.37
CA PHE A 77 -5.01 12.52 5.65
C PHE A 77 -4.11 11.34 6.06
N GLY A 78 -2.93 11.65 6.59
CA GLY A 78 -2.02 10.68 7.19
C GLY A 78 -1.39 11.24 8.46
N GLY A 79 -1.95 10.89 9.61
CA GLY A 79 -1.50 11.31 10.95
C GLY A 79 -0.53 10.32 11.56
N GLY A 80 0.64 10.18 10.93
CA GLY A 80 1.69 9.23 11.34
C GLY A 80 3.02 9.86 11.76
N ASN A 81 3.19 11.19 11.66
CA ASN A 81 4.42 11.89 12.05
C ASN A 81 4.12 13.05 13.01
N THR A 82 4.21 12.75 14.31
CA THR A 82 4.97 13.55 15.29
C THR A 82 5.91 12.59 16.01
#